data_AF-A0A4Q0YWT4-F1
#
_entry.id   AF-A0A4Q0YWT4-F1
#
_cell.length_a   1.000
_cell.length_b   1.000
_cell.length_c   1.000
_cell.angle_alpha   90.00
_cell.angle_beta   90.00
_cell.angle_gamma   90.00
#
_symmetry.space_group_name_H-M   'P 1'
#
loop_
_entity.id
_entity.type
_entity.pdbx_description
1 polymer ?
#
loop_
_entity_poly.entity_id
_entity_poly.type
_entity_poly.pdbx_seq_one_letter_code
_entity_poly.pdbx_strand_id
1 'polypeptide(L)'
;VDKLGISENIANMIVNKFKKDITKDLEDLESLIENQEKEAIAQKAHYIKNSCLNVALDDICELLQKLEKVDIEKIDSNKLFNEIKSKIKEIL
;
A
#
# COMPACT_ATOMS: atom_id res chain seq x y z
N VAL A 1 3.51 -27.79 13.47
CA VAL A 1 3.15 -26.69 12.54
C VAL A 1 4.41 -25.86 12.37
N ASP A 2 5.26 -26.29 11.44
CA ASP A 2 6.45 -25.53 11.03
C ASP A 2 5.96 -24.34 10.20
N LYS A 3 5.62 -23.26 10.91
CA LYS A 3 5.36 -21.95 10.33
C LYS A 3 6.68 -21.50 9.69
N LEU A 4 6.60 -21.04 8.44
CA LEU A 4 7.65 -20.39 7.64
C LEU A 4 8.86 -19.97 8.50
N GLY A 5 10.01 -20.62 8.28
CA GLY A 5 11.26 -20.50 9.05
C GLY A 5 11.93 -19.14 8.99
N ILE A 6 11.22 -18.10 9.43
CA ILE A 6 11.74 -16.75 9.62
C ILE A 6 11.71 -16.48 11.12
N SER A 7 12.86 -16.09 11.68
CA SER A 7 12.92 -15.77 13.11
C SER A 7 12.00 -14.58 13.41
N GLU A 8 11.40 -14.58 14.60
CA GLU A 8 10.56 -13.47 15.09
C GLU A 8 11.26 -12.11 14.95
N ASN A 9 12.57 -12.08 15.13
CA ASN A 9 13.41 -10.90 14.92
C ASN A 9 13.31 -10.36 13.48
N ILE A 10 13.36 -11.23 12.47
CA ILE A 10 13.24 -10.82 11.06
C ILE A 10 11.81 -10.34 10.79
N ALA A 11 10.79 -11.01 11.32
CA ALA A 11 9.40 -10.57 11.17
C ALA A 11 9.20 -9.16 11.75
N ASN A 12 9.70 -8.91 12.97
CA ASN A 12 9.66 -7.59 13.61
C ASN A 12 10.42 -6.52 12.80
N MET A 13 11.56 -6.87 12.20
CA MET A 13 12.31 -5.95 11.34
C MET A 13 11.49 -5.54 10.09
N ILE A 14 10.80 -6.49 9.46
CA ILE A 14 9.95 -6.23 8.29
C ILE A 14 8.79 -5.29 8.68
N VAL A 15 8.09 -5.60 9.78
CA VAL A 15 6.98 -4.77 10.28
C VAL A 15 7.45 -3.36 10.63
N ASN A 16 8.58 -3.23 11.34
CA ASN A 16 9.10 -1.91 11.73
C ASN A 16 9.51 -1.07 10.52
N LYS A 17 10.10 -1.70 9.50
CA LYS A 17 10.42 -1.01 8.24
C LYS A 17 9.15 -0.53 7.54
N PHE A 18 8.15 -1.41 7.42
CA PHE A 18 6.86 -1.04 6.85
C PHE A 18 6.25 0.19 7.55
N LYS A 19 6.17 0.17 8.89
CA LYS A 19 5.61 1.29 9.68
C LYS A 19 6.37 2.60 9.50
N LYS A 20 7.70 2.52 9.32
CA LYS A 20 8.56 3.69 9.10
C LYS A 20 8.29 4.36 7.75
N ASP A 21 8.08 3.55 6.72
CA ASP A 21 8.07 4.02 5.32
C ASP A 21 6.64 4.34 4.83
N ILE A 22 5.62 3.59 5.29
CA ILE A 22 4.27 3.62 4.73
C ILE A 22 3.58 5.00 4.80
N THR A 23 3.82 5.78 5.85
CA THR A 23 3.24 7.12 5.97
C THR A 23 3.70 8.03 4.84
N LYS A 24 5.01 8.01 4.55
CA LYS A 24 5.58 8.81 3.46
C LYS A 24 5.10 8.33 2.11
N ASP A 25 4.99 7.02 1.94
CA ASP A 25 4.48 6.43 0.71
C ASP A 25 3.04 6.83 0.41
N LEU A 26 2.20 6.95 1.44
CA LEU A 26 0.82 7.42 1.30
C LEU A 26 0.75 8.91 0.95
N GLU A 27 1.58 9.76 1.56
CA GLU A 27 1.66 11.18 1.21
C GLU A 27 2.09 11.38 -0.25
N ASP A 28 3.08 10.61 -0.70
CA ASP A 28 3.53 10.63 -2.09
C ASP A 28 2.40 10.20 -3.04
N LEU A 29 1.67 9.11 -2.70
CA LEU A 29 0.55 8.64 -3.51
C LEU A 29 -0.59 9.67 -3.56
N GLU A 30 -0.90 10.35 -2.45
CA GLU A 30 -1.89 11.43 -2.37
C GLU A 30 -1.55 12.56 -3.34
N SER A 31 -0.29 13.03 -3.30
CA SER A 31 0.21 14.07 -4.22
C SER A 31 0.09 13.66 -5.69
N LEU A 32 0.42 12.40 -6.03
CA LEU A 32 0.29 11.90 -7.40
C LEU A 32 -1.18 11.87 -7.86
N ILE A 33 -2.11 11.51 -6.97
CA ILE A 33 -3.56 11.51 -7.24
C ILE A 33 -4.07 12.93 -7.46
N GLU A 34 -3.67 13.88 -6.61
CA GLU A 34 -4.03 15.29 -6.74
C GLU A 34 -3.54 15.90 -8.07
N ASN A 35 -2.34 15.51 -8.49
CA ASN A 35 -1.72 15.95 -9.76
C ASN A 35 -2.17 15.12 -10.97
N GLN A 36 -3.03 14.12 -10.79
CA GLN A 36 -3.55 13.25 -11.85
C GLN A 36 -2.46 12.52 -12.67
N GLU A 37 -1.34 12.17 -12.02
CA GLU A 37 -0.19 11.52 -12.67
C GLU A 37 -0.41 10.01 -12.84
N LYS A 38 -1.31 9.60 -13.74
CA LYS A 38 -1.82 8.22 -13.88
C LYS A 38 -0.76 7.12 -13.86
N GLU A 39 0.31 7.25 -14.65
CA GLU A 39 1.38 6.25 -14.69
C GLU A 39 2.14 6.17 -13.36
N ALA A 40 2.41 7.32 -12.74
CA ALA A 40 3.08 7.39 -11.45
C ALA A 40 2.19 6.85 -10.33
N ILE A 41 0.87 7.11 -10.35
CA ILE A 41 -0.10 6.52 -9.43
C ILE A 41 -0.04 5.00 -9.51
N ALA A 42 -0.09 4.43 -10.73
CA ALA A 42 -0.06 2.99 -10.92
C ALA A 42 1.24 2.37 -10.37
N GLN A 43 2.38 2.99 -10.66
CA GLN A 43 3.69 2.54 -10.16
C GLN A 43 3.80 2.63 -8.64
N LYS A 44 3.36 3.74 -8.04
CA LYS A 44 3.40 3.94 -6.58
C LYS A 44 2.42 3.00 -5.87
N ALA A 45 1.23 2.76 -6.43
CA ALA A 45 0.29 1.78 -5.92
C ALA A 45 0.87 0.36 -5.94
N HIS A 46 1.54 -0.04 -7.03
CA HIS A 46 2.25 -1.32 -7.11
C HIS A 46 3.35 -1.44 -6.04
N TYR A 47 4.14 -0.37 -5.86
CA TYR A 47 5.20 -0.33 -4.85
C TYR A 47 4.64 -0.54 -3.43
N ILE A 48 3.60 0.21 -3.07
CA ILE A 48 2.96 0.10 -1.76
C ILE A 48 2.33 -1.29 -1.58
N LYS A 49 1.72 -1.85 -2.63
CA LYS A 49 1.14 -3.20 -2.61
C LYS A 49 2.19 -4.25 -2.24
N ASN A 50 3.38 -4.17 -2.82
CA ASN A 50 4.48 -5.09 -2.49
C ASN A 50 4.94 -4.91 -1.04
N SER A 51 4.90 -3.68 -0.51
CA SER A 51 5.17 -3.41 0.90
C SER A 51 4.13 -4.06 1.82
N CYS A 52 2.84 -3.91 1.50
CA CYS A 52 1.71 -4.52 2.21
C CYS A 52 1.71 -6.06 2.16
N LEU A 53 2.14 -6.66 1.05
CA LEU A 53 2.24 -8.11 0.90
C LEU A 53 3.22 -8.72 1.90
N ASN A 54 4.33 -8.02 2.20
CA ASN A 54 5.34 -8.49 3.15
C ASN A 54 4.84 -8.54 4.61
N VAL A 55 3.71 -7.88 4.90
CA VAL A 55 3.10 -7.80 6.24
C VAL A 55 1.66 -8.34 6.27
N ALA A 56 1.29 -9.15 5.26
CA ALA A 56 0.00 -9.84 5.17
C ALA A 56 -1.23 -8.93 5.24
N LEU A 57 -1.17 -7.76 4.59
CA LEU A 57 -2.29 -6.82 4.50
C LEU A 57 -3.10 -7.04 3.20
N ASP A 58 -3.64 -8.24 3.03
CA ASP A 58 -4.25 -8.70 1.78
C ASP A 58 -5.42 -7.81 1.31
N ASP A 59 -6.31 -7.40 2.22
CA ASP A 59 -7.41 -6.47 1.92
C ASP A 59 -6.92 -5.14 1.31
N ILE A 60 -5.78 -4.63 1.80
CA ILE A 60 -5.20 -3.38 1.32
C ILE A 60 -4.51 -3.61 -0.02
N CYS A 61 -3.89 -4.78 -0.22
CA CYS A 61 -3.33 -5.18 -1.51
C CYS A 61 -4.38 -5.19 -2.62
N GLU A 62 -5.60 -5.65 -2.36
CA GLU A 62 -6.70 -5.64 -3.34
C GLU A 62 -7.11 -4.22 -3.75
N LEU A 63 -7.15 -3.29 -2.79
CA LEU A 63 -7.45 -1.88 -3.06
C LEU A 63 -6.34 -1.22 -3.87
N LEU A 64 -5.08 -1.48 -3.52
CA LEU A 64 -3.93 -0.97 -4.27
C LEU A 64 -3.85 -1.56 -5.67
N GLN A 65 -4.24 -2.82 -5.86
CA GLN A 65 -4.32 -3.43 -7.18
C GLN A 65 -5.38 -2.76 -8.06
N LYS A 66 -6.46 -2.21 -7.48
CA LYS A 66 -7.44 -1.42 -8.24
C LYS A 66 -6.82 -0.09 -8.70
N LEU A 67 -6.02 0.58 -7.85
CA LEU A 67 -5.28 1.80 -8.23
C LEU A 67 -4.17 1.55 -9.26
N GLU A 68 -3.51 0.39 -9.19
CA GLU A 68 -2.46 -0.02 -10.12
C GLU A 68 -2.97 -0.24 -11.55
N LYS A 69 -4.25 -0.59 -11.72
CA LYS A 69 -4.81 -0.88 -13.04
C LYS A 69 -4.93 0.40 -13.87
N VAL A 70 -4.41 0.31 -15.10
CA VAL A 70 -4.28 1.39 -16.09
C VAL A 70 -5.61 2.11 -16.43
N ASP A 71 -6.74 1.46 -16.19
CA ASP A 71 -8.09 2.01 -16.43
C ASP A 71 -8.59 2.88 -15.25
N ILE A 72 -7.68 3.61 -14.61
CA ILE A 72 -7.93 4.48 -13.45
C ILE A 72 -9.02 5.53 -13.69
N GLU A 73 -9.27 5.90 -14.94
CA GLU A 73 -10.33 6.84 -15.33
C GLU A 73 -11.74 6.37 -14.96
N LYS A 74 -11.94 5.06 -14.78
CA LYS A 74 -13.24 4.48 -14.42
C LYS A 74 -13.42 4.31 -12.91
N ILE A 75 -12.39 4.63 -12.11
CA ILE A 75 -12.42 4.51 -10.66
C ILE A 75 -12.28 5.87 -10.00
N ASP A 76 -12.99 6.05 -8.90
CA ASP A 76 -12.79 7.20 -8.03
C ASP A 76 -11.52 6.97 -7.20
N SER A 77 -10.40 7.47 -7.72
CA SER A 77 -9.07 7.31 -7.14
C SER A 77 -8.97 7.94 -5.75
N ASN A 78 -9.65 9.07 -5.55
CA ASN A 78 -9.69 9.76 -4.25
C ASN A 78 -10.44 8.91 -3.21
N LYS A 79 -11.61 8.38 -3.57
CA LYS A 79 -12.38 7.50 -2.68
C LYS A 79 -11.57 6.25 -2.31
N LEU A 80 -10.95 5.61 -3.29
CA LEU A 80 -10.18 4.39 -3.09
C LEU A 80 -8.93 4.64 -2.23
N PHE A 81 -8.22 5.75 -2.48
CA PHE A 81 -7.08 6.16 -1.67
C PHE A 81 -7.48 6.48 -0.22
N ASN A 82 -8.61 7.16 -0.01
CA ASN A 82 -9.12 7.44 1.33
C ASN A 82 -9.45 6.16 2.11
N GLU A 83 -9.99 5.14 1.43
CA GLU A 83 -10.23 3.82 2.03
C GLU A 83 -8.92 3.14 2.43
N ILE A 84 -7.91 3.13 1.54
CA ILE A 84 -6.56 2.61 1.82
C ILE A 84 -5.95 3.33 3.03
N LYS A 85 -5.98 4.66 3.03
CA LYS A 85 -5.42 5.51 4.09
C LYS A 85 -6.09 5.25 5.44
N SER A 86 -7.41 5.06 5.47
CA SER A 86 -8.14 4.72 6.69
C SER A 86 -7.70 3.36 7.25
N LYS A 87 -7.68 2.32 6.41
CA LYS A 87 -7.27 0.96 6.81
C LYS A 87 -5.82 0.91 7.30
N ILE A 88 -4.91 1.63 6.66
CA ILE A 88 -3.51 1.71 7.10
C ILE A 88 -3.40 2.45 8.44
N LYS A 89 -4.22 3.46 8.71
CA LYS A 89 -4.19 4.15 10.02
C LYS A 89 -4.65 3.26 11.17
N GLU A 90 -5.50 2.27 10.93
CA GLU A 90 -5.98 1.34 11.97
C GLU A 90 -4.89 0.35 12.43
N ILE A 91 -3.86 0.12 11.62
CA ILE A 91 -2.77 -0.84 11.91
C ILE A 91 -1.47 -0.18 12.41
N LEU A 92 -1.35 1.14 12.26
CA LEU A 92 -0.20 1.93 12.70
C LEU A 92 -0.21 2.09 14.22
#